data_AF-A0AAE3KBF5-F1
#
_entry.id   AF-A0AAE3KBF5-F1
#
_cell.length_a   1.000
_cell.length_b   1.000
_cell.length_c   1.000
_cell.angle_alpha   90.00
_cell.angle_beta   90.00
_cell.angle_gamma   90.00
#
_symmetry.space_group_name_H-M   'P 1'
#
loop_
_entity.id
_entity.type
_entity.pdbx_description
1 polymer ?
#
loop_
_entity_poly.entity_id
_entity_poly.type
_entity_poly.pdbx_seq_one_letter_code
_entity_poly.pdbx_strand_id
1 'polypeptide(L)'
;MADLKQERLLRELRSEIVANAVRLGVSPDVAKLLAGSVQTRLDLMHGGLDRKAARNRQVRREFDGRNHREVCRRWGISRSTLYRILST
;
A
#
# COMPACT_ATOMS: atom_id res chain seq x y z
N MET A 1 8.14 -8.02 9.90
CA MET A 1 9.44 -7.90 9.19
C MET A 1 9.33 -7.08 7.91
N ALA A 2 8.34 -7.32 7.02
CA ALA A 2 8.15 -6.52 5.81
C ALA A 2 7.77 -5.04 6.08
N ASP A 3 6.87 -4.80 7.05
CA ASP A 3 6.45 -3.44 7.44
C ASP A 3 7.61 -2.56 7.91
N LEU A 4 8.47 -3.08 8.79
CA LEU A 4 9.63 -2.34 9.32
C LEU A 4 10.63 -1.94 8.22
N LYS A 5 10.78 -2.76 7.17
CA LYS A 5 11.63 -2.41 6.01
C LYS A 5 10.99 -1.31 5.17
N GLN A 6 9.67 -1.34 5.00
CA GLN A 6 8.92 -0.34 4.23
C GLN A 6 8.90 1.01 4.96
N GLU A 7 8.66 1.03 6.27
CA GLU A 7 8.75 2.23 7.09
C GLU A 7 10.13 2.88 7.06
N ARG A 8 11.19 2.06 7.11
CA ARG A 8 12.57 2.53 7.00
C ARG A 8 12.84 3.16 5.63
N LEU A 9 12.44 2.49 4.55
CA LEU A 9 12.60 2.99 3.19
C LEU A 9 11.88 4.33 2.98
N LEU A 10 10.65 4.47 3.48
CA LEU A 10 9.90 5.72 3.38
C LEU A 10 10.57 6.87 4.14
N ARG A 11 11.20 6.57 5.28
CA ARG A 11 11.97 7.55 6.06
C ARG A 11 13.25 7.99 5.35
N GLU A 12 13.95 7.05 4.72
CA GLU A 12 15.14 7.33 3.90
C GLU A 12 14.76 8.20 2.70
N LEU A 13 13.71 7.82 1.96
CA LEU A 13 13.21 8.58 0.80
C LEU A 13 12.80 10.01 1.18
N ARG A 14 12.11 10.19 2.31
CA ARG A 14 11.77 11.53 2.83
C ARG A 14 13.02 12.38 3.09
N SER A 15 14.05 11.77 3.65
CA SER A 15 15.30 12.47 3.99
C SER A 15 16.07 12.87 2.72
N GLU A 16 16.08 12.02 1.69
CA GLU A 16 16.67 12.33 0.39
C GLU A 16 15.94 13.47 -0.33
N ILE A 17 14.60 13.48 -0.32
CA ILE A 17 13.82 14.57 -0.93
C ILE A 17 14.17 15.91 -0.28
N VAL A 18 14.23 15.95 1.05
CA VAL A 18 14.59 17.17 1.78
C VAL A 18 16.01 17.61 1.43
N ALA A 19 16.98 16.68 1.47
CA ALA A 19 18.38 16.99 1.18
C ALA A 19 18.57 17.51 -0.25
N ASN A 20 17.92 16.89 -1.24
CA ASN A 20 18.01 17.31 -2.64
C ASN A 20 17.31 18.65 -2.89
N ALA A 21 16.14 18.88 -2.31
CA ALA A 21 15.44 20.15 -2.43
C ALA A 21 16.28 21.31 -1.85
N VAL A 22 16.89 21.10 -0.68
CA VAL A 22 17.78 22.10 -0.06
C VAL A 22 19.01 22.37 -0.94
N ARG A 23 19.63 21.32 -1.52
CA ARG A 23 20.75 21.47 -2.47
C ARG A 23 20.38 22.29 -3.71
N LEU A 24 19.11 22.30 -4.10
CA LEU A 24 18.57 23.07 -5.22
C LEU A 24 18.11 24.49 -4.82
N GLY A 25 18.38 24.91 -3.59
CA GLY A 25 18.05 26.26 -3.10
C GLY A 25 16.63 26.41 -2.53
N VAL A 26 15.90 25.31 -2.36
CA VAL A 26 14.61 25.33 -1.65
C VAL A 26 14.86 25.49 -0.16
N SER A 27 14.10 26.37 0.51
CA SER A 27 14.25 26.53 1.96
C SER A 27 13.95 25.21 2.70
N PRO A 28 14.61 24.92 3.83
CA PRO A 28 14.39 23.68 4.58
C PRO A 28 12.93 23.42 4.96
N ASP A 29 12.17 24.48 5.23
CA ASP A 29 10.75 24.35 5.61
C ASP A 29 9.88 24.01 4.40
N VAL A 30 10.14 24.62 3.25
CA VAL A 30 9.45 24.27 2.00
C VAL A 30 9.83 22.86 1.55
N ALA A 31 11.09 22.46 1.71
CA ALA A 31 11.57 21.11 1.42
C ALA A 31 10.85 20.04 2.26
N LYS A 32 10.64 20.30 3.56
CA LYS A 32 9.87 19.41 4.45
C LYS A 32 8.40 19.30 4.03
N LEU A 33 7.78 20.42 3.63
CA LEU A 33 6.39 20.43 3.15
C LEU A 33 6.23 19.61 1.85
N LEU A 34 7.18 19.74 0.92
CA LEU A 34 7.20 18.95 -0.31
C LEU A 34 7.34 17.46 -0.01
N ALA A 35 8.28 17.08 0.85
CA ALA A 35 8.48 15.69 1.24
C ALA A 35 7.23 15.09 1.91
N GLY A 36 6.55 15.86 2.77
CA GLY A 36 5.27 15.45 3.37
C GLY A 36 4.13 15.27 2.36
N SER A 37 4.06 16.13 1.35
CA SER A 37 3.06 16.03 0.28
C SER A 37 3.28 14.80 -0.61
N VAL A 38 4.53 14.51 -0.94
CA VAL A 38 4.90 13.29 -1.69
C VAL A 38 4.57 12.04 -0.88
N GLN A 39 4.89 12.02 0.42
CA GLN A 39 4.57 10.89 1.29
C GLN A 39 3.05 10.65 1.37
N THR A 40 2.27 11.71 1.55
CA THR A 40 0.80 11.62 1.55
C THR A 40 0.27 11.06 0.23
N ARG A 41 0.84 11.47 -0.90
CA ARG A 41 0.46 10.97 -2.21
C ARG A 41 0.78 9.48 -2.36
N LEU A 42 1.96 9.04 -1.90
CA LEU A 42 2.36 7.64 -1.90
C LEU A 42 1.44 6.81 -1.00
N ASP A 43 1.10 7.30 0.19
CA ASP A 43 0.18 6.61 1.11
C ASP A 43 -1.22 6.46 0.51
N LEU A 44 -1.71 7.47 -0.23
CA LEU A 44 -2.97 7.39 -0.95
C LEU A 44 -2.92 6.41 -2.13
N MET A 45 -1.82 6.43 -2.91
CA MET A 45 -1.65 5.55 -4.07
C MET A 45 -1.42 4.09 -3.68
N HIS A 46 -0.62 3.86 -2.64
CA HIS A 46 -0.17 2.52 -2.24
C HIS A 46 -0.91 1.97 -1.02
N GLY A 47 -1.42 2.80 -0.10
CA GLY A 47 -2.23 2.34 1.02
C GLY A 47 -3.53 1.65 0.59
N GLY A 48 -4.09 2.03 -0.56
CA GLY A 48 -5.20 1.30 -1.20
C GLY A 48 -4.77 -0.05 -1.79
N LEU A 49 -3.57 -0.11 -2.38
CA LEU A 49 -3.01 -1.33 -2.98
C LEU A 49 -2.61 -2.36 -1.92
N ASP A 50 -2.01 -1.92 -0.81
CA ASP A 50 -1.61 -2.80 0.29
C ASP A 50 -2.82 -3.38 1.02
N ARG A 51 -3.87 -2.59 1.25
CA ARG A 51 -5.14 -3.10 1.81
C ARG A 51 -5.80 -4.11 0.88
N LYS A 52 -5.85 -3.81 -0.42
CA LYS A 52 -6.41 -4.73 -1.43
C LYS A 52 -5.60 -6.02 -1.51
N ALA A 53 -4.27 -5.93 -1.51
CA ALA A 53 -3.38 -7.08 -1.54
C ALA A 53 -3.49 -7.91 -0.25
N ALA A 54 -3.54 -7.27 0.91
CA ALA A 54 -3.75 -7.94 2.20
C ALA A 54 -5.09 -8.68 2.24
N ARG A 55 -6.19 -8.01 1.85
CA ARG A 55 -7.50 -8.63 1.70
C ARG A 55 -7.45 -9.83 0.76
N ASN A 56 -6.85 -9.67 -0.42
CA ASN A 56 -6.75 -10.76 -1.39
C ASN A 56 -5.96 -11.96 -0.85
N ARG A 57 -4.87 -11.73 -0.11
CA ARG A 57 -4.12 -12.79 0.58
C ARG A 57 -4.98 -13.52 1.61
N GLN A 58 -5.79 -12.79 2.38
CA GLN A 58 -6.70 -13.37 3.36
C GLN A 58 -7.77 -14.23 2.68
N VAL A 59 -8.40 -13.71 1.62
CA VAL A 59 -9.39 -14.42 0.80
C VAL A 59 -8.82 -15.74 0.26
N ARG A 60 -7.56 -15.74 -0.20
CA ARG A 60 -6.90 -16.98 -0.67
C ARG A 60 -6.70 -18.00 0.44
N ARG A 61 -6.30 -17.56 1.64
CA ARG A 61 -6.08 -18.46 2.78
C ARG A 61 -7.37 -19.10 3.29
N GLU A 62 -8.49 -18.38 3.18
CA GLU A 62 -9.79 -18.89 3.61
C GLU A 62 -10.50 -19.76 2.58
N PHE A 63 -10.06 -19.74 1.31
CA PHE A 63 -10.66 -20.55 0.26
C PHE A 63 -10.11 -21.99 0.29
N ASP A 64 -11.00 -22.96 0.46
CA ASP A 64 -10.65 -24.40 0.57
C ASP A 64 -10.87 -25.18 -0.76
N GLY A 65 -11.22 -24.50 -1.83
CA GLY A 65 -11.55 -25.10 -3.13
C GLY A 65 -13.05 -25.29 -3.37
N ARG A 66 -13.88 -25.38 -2.31
CA ARG A 66 -15.32 -25.69 -2.42
C ARG A 66 -16.21 -24.64 -1.74
N ASN A 67 -15.72 -23.92 -0.74
CA ASN A 67 -16.45 -22.95 0.09
C ASN A 67 -16.70 -21.56 -0.55
N HIS A 68 -16.75 -21.46 -1.88
CA HIS A 68 -16.88 -20.21 -2.62
C HIS A 68 -18.06 -19.31 -2.17
N ARG A 69 -19.22 -19.88 -1.84
CA ARG A 69 -20.39 -19.11 -1.35
C ARG A 69 -20.11 -18.44 -0.01
N GLU A 70 -19.48 -19.16 0.91
CA GLU A 70 -19.16 -18.65 2.25
C GLU A 70 -18.12 -17.53 2.16
N VAL A 71 -17.06 -17.74 1.40
CA VAL A 71 -16.00 -16.75 1.18
C VAL A 71 -16.56 -15.49 0.52
N CYS A 72 -17.40 -15.63 -0.52
CA CYS A 72 -18.05 -14.48 -1.18
C CYS A 72 -18.92 -13.67 -0.20
N ARG A 73 -19.71 -14.36 0.63
CA ARG A 73 -20.58 -13.74 1.64
C ARG A 73 -19.77 -13.02 2.71
N ARG A 74 -18.75 -13.67 3.27
CA ARG A 74 -17.92 -13.11 4.35
C ARG A 74 -17.19 -11.85 3.91
N TRP A 75 -16.66 -11.85 2.68
CA TRP A 75 -15.85 -10.75 2.16
C TRP A 75 -16.64 -9.73 1.33
N GLY A 76 -17.95 -9.93 1.16
CA GLY A 76 -18.81 -9.05 0.37
C GLY A 76 -18.37 -8.93 -1.10
N ILE A 77 -17.86 -10.02 -1.69
CA ILE A 77 -17.35 -10.02 -3.06
C ILE A 77 -18.18 -10.90 -3.98
N SER A 78 -18.23 -10.54 -5.26
CA SER A 78 -18.87 -11.38 -6.29
C SER A 78 -18.04 -12.64 -6.57
N ARG A 79 -18.70 -13.67 -7.12
CA ARG A 79 -18.03 -14.91 -7.54
C ARG A 79 -16.95 -14.66 -8.60
N SER A 80 -17.18 -13.73 -9.53
CA SER A 80 -16.17 -13.33 -10.53
C SER A 80 -14.96 -12.64 -9.89
N THR A 81 -15.18 -11.87 -8.82
CA THR A 81 -14.09 -11.25 -8.06
C THR A 81 -13.28 -12.27 -7.28
N LEU A 82 -13.94 -13.27 -6.67
CA LEU A 82 -13.24 -14.38 -6.02
C LEU A 82 -12.31 -15.10 -7.00
N TYR A 83 -12.79 -15.54 -8.17
CA TYR A 83 -11.94 -16.24 -9.12
C TYR A 83 -10.81 -15.38 -9.67
N ARG A 84 -11.02 -14.07 -9.86
CA ARG A 84 -9.95 -13.14 -10.23
C ARG A 84 -8.86 -13.05 -9.16
N ILE A 85 -9.25 -13.07 -7.88
CA ILE A 85 -8.29 -13.08 -6.76
C ILE A 85 -7.50 -14.39 -6.75
N LEU A 86 -8.14 -15.52 -7.04
CA LEU A 86 -7.50 -16.85 -7.06
C LEU A 86 -6.59 -17.06 -8.27
N SER A 87 -6.88 -16.42 -9.41
CA SER A 87 -6.09 -16.53 -10.65
C SER A 87 -4.86 -15.61 -10.70
N THR A 88 -4.64 -14.80 -9.66
CA THR A 88 -3.50 -13.86 -9.54
C THR A 88 -2.47 -14.42 -8.57
#